data_AF-A0A847QW21-F1
#
_entry.id   AF-A0A847QW21-F1
#
_cell.length_a   1.000
_cell.length_b   1.000
_cell.length_c   1.000
_cell.angle_alpha   90.00
_cell.angle_beta   90.00
_cell.angle_gamma   90.00
#
_symmetry.space_group_name_H-M   'P 1'
#
loop_
_entity.id
_entity.type
_entity.pdbx_description
1 polymer ?
#
loop_
_entity_poly.entity_id
_entity_poly.type
_entity_poly.pdbx_seq_one_letter_code
_entity_poly.pdbx_strand_id
1 'polypeptide(L)'
;MKNKGFTLIEIAIVLCILGLLTAIGIPNLTGYMQTTYSKLDLVTGTLIAEGMLQAMTEGYKIQPTYDTYIEIKEEGILLDKNQQSISLTHYISEIPIPKEKHYTHFAYQYTSTGALRIVKIHSDSSKVQVYPFIQ
;
A
#
# COMPACT_ATOMS: atom_id res chain seq x y z
N MET A 1 -24.78 -40.39 -45.04
CA MET A 1 -23.74 -39.92 -44.08
C MET A 1 -24.34 -40.03 -42.68
N LYS A 2 -23.74 -40.83 -41.78
CA LYS A 2 -24.33 -41.15 -40.46
C LYS A 2 -23.85 -40.10 -39.46
N ASN A 3 -24.66 -39.10 -39.18
CA ASN A 3 -24.36 -38.12 -38.14
C ASN A 3 -24.55 -38.80 -36.78
N LYS A 4 -23.46 -39.17 -36.10
CA LYS A 4 -23.50 -39.64 -34.72
C LYS A 4 -23.69 -38.42 -33.82
N GLY A 5 -24.87 -38.28 -33.23
CA GLY A 5 -25.11 -37.33 -32.15
C GLY A 5 -24.61 -37.89 -30.81
N PHE A 6 -24.36 -37.00 -29.85
CA PHE A 6 -24.08 -37.37 -28.46
C PHE A 6 -25.32 -38.01 -27.82
N THR A 7 -25.08 -38.97 -26.93
CA THR A 7 -26.14 -39.63 -26.14
C THR A 7 -26.51 -38.79 -24.91
N LEU A 8 -27.75 -38.95 -24.43
CA LEU A 8 -28.21 -38.29 -23.20
C LEU A 8 -27.36 -38.65 -21.98
N ILE A 9 -26.90 -39.90 -21.90
CA ILE A 9 -26.08 -40.36 -20.77
C ILE A 9 -24.69 -39.70 -20.78
N GLU A 10 -24.10 -39.48 -21.96
CA GLU A 10 -22.83 -38.78 -22.08
C GLU A 10 -22.95 -37.33 -21.60
N ILE A 11 -24.04 -36.64 -21.95
CA ILE A 11 -24.29 -35.27 -21.48
C ILE A 11 -24.53 -35.23 -19.97
N ALA A 12 -25.29 -36.18 -19.42
CA ALA A 12 -25.58 -36.22 -17.99
C ALA A 12 -24.32 -36.41 -17.14
N ILE A 13 -23.44 -37.35 -17.53
CA ILE A 13 -22.21 -37.61 -16.79
C ILE A 13 -21.26 -36.40 -16.86
N VAL A 14 -21.14 -35.76 -18.03
CA VAL A 14 -20.29 -34.57 -18.20
C VAL A 14 -20.79 -33.41 -17.33
N LEU A 15 -22.09 -33.15 -17.30
CA LEU A 15 -22.66 -32.10 -16.45
C LEU A 15 -22.49 -32.40 -14.97
N CYS A 16 -22.60 -33.66 -14.55
CA CYS A 16 -22.34 -34.07 -13.17
C CYS A 16 -20.88 -33.79 -12.75
N ILE A 17 -19.91 -34.17 -13.59
CA ILE A 17 -18.48 -33.95 -13.28
C ILE A 17 -18.13 -32.46 -13.35
N LEU A 18 -18.64 -31.72 -14.34
CA LEU A 18 -18.45 -30.27 -14.44
C LEU A 18 -19.04 -29.54 -13.24
N GLY A 19 -20.20 -29.97 -12.73
CA GLY A 19 -20.81 -29.43 -11.53
C GLY A 19 -19.96 -29.67 -10.27
N LEU A 20 -19.38 -30.87 -10.15
CA LEU A 20 -18.47 -31.19 -9.04
C LEU A 20 -17.18 -30.37 -9.10
N LEU A 21 -16.57 -30.25 -10.29
CA LEU A 21 -15.34 -29.46 -10.49
C LEU A 21 -15.57 -27.97 -10.23
N THR A 22 -16.71 -27.42 -10.67
CA THR A 22 -17.05 -26.01 -10.41
C THR A 22 -17.38 -25.77 -8.93
N ALA A 23 -17.97 -26.74 -8.23
CA ALA A 23 -18.24 -26.62 -6.79
C ALA A 23 -16.96 -26.55 -5.93
N ILE A 24 -15.89 -27.25 -6.30
CA ILE A 24 -14.61 -27.25 -5.56
C ILE A 24 -13.56 -26.29 -6.14
N GLY A 25 -13.76 -25.80 -7.36
CA GLY A 25 -12.72 -25.17 -8.18
C GLY A 25 -12.41 -23.70 -7.86
N ILE A 26 -13.12 -23.06 -6.92
CA ILE A 26 -12.88 -21.65 -6.58
C ILE A 26 -12.04 -21.57 -5.30
N PRO A 27 -10.72 -21.29 -5.40
CA PRO A 27 -9.92 -20.95 -4.22
C PRO A 27 -10.35 -19.58 -3.66
N ASN A 28 -10.48 -19.47 -2.34
CA ASN A 28 -10.79 -18.21 -1.67
C ASN A 28 -9.55 -17.31 -1.60
N LEU A 29 -9.33 -16.52 -2.65
CA LEU A 29 -8.19 -15.61 -2.78
C LEU A 29 -8.36 -14.28 -2.01
N THR A 30 -9.56 -13.99 -1.51
CA THR A 30 -9.89 -12.66 -0.94
C THR A 30 -9.07 -12.34 0.31
N GLY A 31 -8.88 -13.31 1.21
CA GLY A 31 -8.12 -13.09 2.45
C GLY A 31 -6.62 -12.88 2.22
N TYR A 32 -6.04 -13.62 1.26
CA TYR A 32 -4.61 -13.50 0.94
C TYR A 32 -4.26 -12.12 0.38
N MET A 33 -5.14 -11.55 -0.46
CA MET A 33 -4.96 -10.23 -1.03
C MET A 33 -4.96 -9.13 0.03
N GLN A 34 -5.87 -9.19 1.01
CA GLN A 34 -5.96 -8.16 2.07
C GLN A 34 -4.65 -8.06 2.88
N THR A 35 -4.11 -9.21 3.30
CA THR A 35 -2.84 -9.23 4.04
C THR A 35 -1.65 -8.77 3.20
N THR A 36 -1.69 -9.04 1.88
CA THR A 36 -0.67 -8.57 0.95
C THR A 36 -0.71 -7.05 0.81
N TYR A 37 -1.89 -6.45 0.69
CA TYR A 37 -2.01 -4.99 0.61
C TYR A 37 -1.50 -4.30 1.87
N SER A 38 -1.85 -4.81 3.04
CA SER A 38 -1.35 -4.26 4.31
C SER A 38 0.19 -4.33 4.42
N LYS A 39 0.79 -5.46 3.98
CA LYS A 39 2.25 -5.62 3.91
C LYS A 39 2.90 -4.71 2.86
N LEU A 40 2.27 -4.51 1.71
CA LEU A 40 2.76 -3.59 0.70
C LEU A 40 2.80 -2.16 1.25
N ASP A 41 1.76 -1.73 1.96
CA ASP A 41 1.72 -0.39 2.58
C ASP A 41 2.84 -0.21 3.62
N LEU A 42 3.20 -1.27 4.34
CA LEU A 42 4.34 -1.29 5.28
C LEU A 42 5.67 -1.06 4.57
N VAL A 43 5.90 -1.78 3.47
CA VAL A 43 7.10 -1.61 2.64
C VAL A 43 7.12 -0.21 2.04
N THR A 44 5.99 0.25 1.53
CA THR A 44 5.83 1.60 0.99
C THR A 44 6.14 2.68 2.02
N GLY A 45 5.61 2.57 3.24
CA GLY A 45 5.94 3.47 4.34
C GLY A 45 7.44 3.48 4.67
N THR A 46 8.08 2.30 4.64
CA THR A 46 9.53 2.17 4.86
C THR A 46 10.34 2.86 3.76
N LEU A 47 9.97 2.68 2.48
CA LEU A 47 10.61 3.34 1.35
C LEU A 47 10.52 4.87 1.44
N ILE A 48 9.36 5.40 1.86
CA ILE A 48 9.20 6.85 2.09
C ILE A 48 10.14 7.32 3.21
N ALA A 49 10.21 6.58 4.34
CA ALA A 49 11.11 6.92 5.43
C ALA A 49 12.58 6.91 4.99
N GLU A 50 12.99 5.88 4.25
CA GLU A 50 14.35 5.78 3.71
C GLU A 50 14.69 6.95 2.78
N GLY A 51 13.77 7.34 1.89
CA GLY A 51 13.97 8.52 1.05
C GLY A 51 14.12 9.82 1.85
N MET A 52 13.33 10.00 2.91
CA MET A 52 13.47 11.13 3.82
C MET A 52 14.79 11.11 4.61
N LEU A 53 15.22 9.94 5.08
CA LEU A 53 16.49 9.77 5.80
C LEU A 53 17.70 9.95 4.87
N GLN A 54 17.59 9.56 3.60
CA GLN A 54 18.61 9.82 2.60
C GLN A 54 18.76 11.33 2.39
N ALA A 55 17.65 12.06 2.21
CA ALA A 55 17.67 13.51 2.13
C ALA A 55 18.33 14.15 3.37
N MET A 56 18.08 13.60 4.57
CA MET A 56 18.77 14.04 5.79
C MET A 56 20.28 13.83 5.76
N THR A 57 20.73 12.71 5.18
CA THR A 57 22.15 12.39 5.02
C THR A 57 22.83 13.36 4.05
N GLU A 58 22.09 13.84 3.05
CA GLU A 58 22.57 14.85 2.09
C GLU A 58 22.55 16.29 2.64
N GLY A 59 22.06 16.48 3.88
CA GLY A 59 22.09 17.74 4.61
C GLY A 59 20.78 18.53 4.59
N TYR A 60 19.70 17.94 4.08
CA TYR A 60 18.36 18.50 4.12
C TYR A 60 17.68 18.19 5.46
N LYS A 61 16.76 19.06 5.89
CA LYS A 61 16.02 18.84 7.16
C LYS A 61 14.58 18.47 6.85
N ILE A 62 14.05 17.47 7.55
CA ILE A 62 12.61 17.19 7.53
C ILE A 62 11.91 18.29 8.32
N GLN A 63 10.83 18.84 7.76
CA GLN A 63 10.02 19.84 8.45
C GLN A 63 9.42 19.23 9.74
N PRO A 64 9.70 19.82 10.93
CA PRO A 64 9.16 19.28 12.17
C PRO A 64 7.64 19.46 12.21
N THR A 65 6.95 18.37 12.48
CA THR A 65 5.48 18.29 12.54
C THR A 65 4.96 18.29 13.98
N TYR A 66 5.86 18.25 14.96
CA TYR A 66 5.56 18.13 16.39
C TYR A 66 4.58 16.98 16.63
N ASP A 67 3.40 17.25 17.21
CA ASP A 67 2.39 16.24 17.52
C ASP A 67 1.30 16.11 16.43
N THR A 68 1.48 16.81 15.31
CA THR A 68 0.55 16.73 14.18
C THR A 68 1.04 15.73 13.13
N TYR A 69 0.13 15.31 12.25
CA TYR A 69 0.46 14.51 11.08
C TYR A 69 0.22 15.37 9.83
N ILE A 70 1.24 15.53 9.00
CA ILE A 70 1.14 16.26 7.73
C ILE A 70 1.14 15.24 6.59
N GLU A 71 0.23 15.44 5.64
CA GLU A 71 0.14 14.65 4.43
C GLU A 71 1.46 14.70 3.63
N ILE A 72 1.90 13.53 3.16
CA ILE A 72 3.11 13.43 2.33
C ILE A 72 2.76 13.93 0.93
N LYS A 73 3.25 15.12 0.59
CA LYS A 73 3.15 15.77 -0.73
C LYS A 73 4.53 15.90 -1.37
N GLU A 74 4.56 16.18 -2.67
CA GLU A 74 5.83 16.25 -3.42
C GLU A 74 6.73 17.32 -2.82
N GLU A 75 6.14 18.47 -2.49
CA GLU A 75 6.82 19.61 -1.91
C GLU A 75 6.37 19.85 -0.47
N GLY A 76 7.26 20.45 0.33
CA GLY A 76 6.99 20.95 1.67
C GLY A 76 7.51 20.06 2.81
N ILE A 77 8.04 18.88 2.50
CA ILE A 77 8.52 17.93 3.52
C ILE A 77 9.99 18.15 3.85
N LEU A 78 10.81 18.35 2.82
CA LEU A 78 12.26 18.55 2.93
C LEU A 78 12.57 20.03 2.81
N LEU A 79 13.37 20.55 3.74
CA LEU A 79 13.81 21.92 3.81
C LEU A 79 15.32 21.98 3.59
N ASP A 80 15.76 22.83 2.66
CA ASP A 80 17.17 23.20 2.52
C ASP A 80 17.63 24.07 3.71
N LYS A 81 18.95 24.31 3.82
CA LYS A 81 19.58 25.25 4.74
C LYS A 81 18.96 26.66 4.68
N ASN A 82 18.37 27.01 3.53
CA ASN A 82 17.68 28.28 3.29
C ASN A 82 16.15 28.21 3.52
N GLN A 83 15.63 27.12 4.11
CA GLN A 83 14.20 26.87 4.34
C GLN A 83 13.35 26.78 3.06
N GLN A 84 13.99 26.53 1.91
CA GLN A 84 13.29 26.27 0.65
C GLN A 84 12.87 24.80 0.58
N SER A 85 11.65 24.57 0.10
CA SER A 85 11.10 23.23 -0.08
C SER A 85 11.80 22.50 -1.21
N ILE A 86 12.25 21.28 -0.94
CA ILE A 86 12.80 20.36 -1.95
C ILE A 86 11.80 19.23 -2.17
N SER A 87 11.64 18.84 -3.43
CA SER A 87 10.73 17.78 -3.78
C SER A 87 11.23 16.43 -3.28
N LEU A 88 10.37 15.70 -2.56
CA LEU A 88 10.64 14.31 -2.17
C LEU A 88 10.79 13.40 -3.39
N THR A 89 10.32 13.84 -4.57
CA THR A 89 10.44 13.10 -5.84
C THR A 89 11.88 12.90 -6.34
N HIS A 90 12.86 13.57 -5.73
CA HIS A 90 14.28 13.27 -5.98
C HIS A 90 14.73 11.94 -5.36
N TYR A 91 14.02 11.48 -4.32
CA TYR A 91 14.36 10.30 -3.53
C TYR A 91 13.39 9.14 -3.71
N ILE A 92 12.13 9.44 -4.09
CA ILE A 92 11.12 8.44 -4.43
C ILE A 92 10.54 8.76 -5.81
N SER A 93 10.38 7.76 -6.68
CA SER A 93 9.98 8.01 -8.08
C SER A 93 8.60 8.66 -8.22
N GLU A 94 7.66 8.31 -7.35
CA GLU A 94 6.31 8.86 -7.27
C GLU A 94 5.83 8.80 -5.82
N ILE A 95 4.89 9.66 -5.43
CA ILE A 95 4.25 9.54 -4.11
C ILE A 95 3.26 8.38 -4.17
N PRO A 96 3.56 7.28 -3.47
CA PRO A 96 2.72 6.11 -3.52
C PRO A 96 1.45 6.36 -2.71
N ILE A 97 0.32 5.84 -3.20
CA ILE A 97 -0.93 5.78 -2.44
C ILE A 97 -1.06 4.41 -1.75
N PRO A 98 -1.66 4.36 -0.55
CA PRO A 98 -1.94 3.08 0.11
C PRO A 98 -2.73 2.14 -0.81
N LYS A 99 -2.32 0.87 -0.87
CA LYS A 99 -2.97 -0.17 -1.66
C LYS A 99 -4.10 -0.85 -0.89
N GLU A 100 -4.08 -0.77 0.44
CA GLU A 100 -5.18 -1.29 1.25
C GLU A 100 -6.45 -0.46 1.02
N LYS A 101 -7.60 -1.15 0.87
CA LYS A 101 -8.89 -0.49 0.63
C LYS A 101 -9.21 0.50 1.74
N HIS A 102 -9.86 1.60 1.36
CA HIS A 102 -10.32 2.69 2.24
C HIS A 102 -9.21 3.55 2.86
N TYR A 103 -7.94 3.36 2.49
CA TYR A 103 -6.87 4.28 2.83
C TYR A 103 -6.63 5.27 1.68
N THR A 104 -6.45 6.55 2.02
CA THR A 104 -6.45 7.65 1.04
C THR A 104 -5.04 8.16 0.73
N HIS A 105 -4.24 8.40 1.75
CA HIS A 105 -2.89 8.98 1.61
C HIS A 105 -2.00 8.56 2.78
N PHE A 106 -0.69 8.74 2.59
CA PHE A 106 0.28 8.66 3.69
C PHE A 106 0.50 10.03 4.32
N ALA A 107 0.75 10.04 5.62
CA ALA A 107 1.12 11.22 6.38
C ALA A 107 2.34 10.92 7.24
N TYR A 108 3.16 11.93 7.50
CA TYR A 108 4.34 11.82 8.35
C TYR A 108 4.19 12.68 9.60
N GLN A 109 4.87 12.26 10.66
CA GLN A 109 5.09 13.03 11.87
C GLN A 109 6.60 13.02 12.13
N TYR A 110 7.21 14.19 12.16
CA TYR A 110 8.60 14.36 12.58
C TYR A 110 8.66 15.15 13.88
N THR A 111 9.06 14.46 14.96
CA THR A 111 9.15 15.06 16.30
C THR A 111 10.46 15.85 16.42
N SER A 112 10.48 16.91 17.22
CA SER A 112 11.71 17.66 17.54
C SER A 112 12.81 16.82 18.20
N THR A 113 12.46 15.64 18.72
CA THR A 113 13.38 14.62 19.24
C THR A 113 14.06 13.78 18.14
N GLY A 114 13.72 13.99 16.87
CA GLY A 114 14.26 13.25 15.73
C GLY A 114 13.51 11.97 15.38
N ALA A 115 12.40 11.67 16.06
CA ALA A 115 11.57 10.51 15.75
C ALA A 115 10.71 10.77 14.50
N LEU A 116 10.94 9.98 13.44
CA LEU A 116 10.12 9.95 12.23
C LEU A 116 9.08 8.83 12.33
N ARG A 117 7.82 9.17 12.09
CA ARG A 117 6.73 8.20 11.96
C ARG A 117 5.98 8.43 10.67
N ILE A 118 5.58 7.35 10.02
CA ILE A 118 4.72 7.40 8.83
C ILE A 118 3.47 6.59 9.13
N VAL A 119 2.33 7.19 8.82
CA VAL A 119 1.01 6.59 8.96
C VAL A 119 0.31 6.60 7.61
N LYS A 120 -0.60 5.65 7.42
CA LYS A 120 -1.63 5.74 6.39
C LYS A 120 -2.93 6.21 7.03
N ILE A 121 -3.66 7.06 6.32
CA ILE A 121 -4.91 7.66 6.77
C ILE A 121 -6.07 6.93 6.09
N HIS A 122 -7.00 6.44 6.89
CA HIS A 122 -8.26 5.84 6.46
C HIS A 122 -9.26 6.93 6.06
N SER A 123 -10.24 6.60 5.24
CA SER A 123 -11.34 7.51 4.86
C SER A 123 -12.15 8.03 6.04
N ASP A 124 -12.12 7.30 7.17
CA ASP A 124 -12.72 7.68 8.46
C ASP A 124 -11.77 8.51 9.35
N SER A 125 -10.68 9.04 8.79
CA SER A 125 -9.61 9.76 9.52
C SER A 125 -8.86 8.94 10.58
N SER A 126 -9.14 7.64 10.70
CA SER A 126 -8.33 6.73 11.52
C SER A 126 -6.94 6.55 10.90
N LYS A 127 -5.94 6.33 11.75
CA LYS A 127 -4.53 6.33 11.35
C LYS A 127 -3.91 4.99 11.72
N VAL A 128 -3.18 4.41 10.78
CA VAL A 128 -2.40 3.19 11.03
C VAL A 128 -0.94 3.50 10.79
N GLN A 129 -0.11 3.32 11.81
CA GLN A 129 1.33 3.48 11.69
C GLN A 129 1.92 2.37 10.83
N VAL A 130 2.62 2.77 9.78
CA VAL A 130 3.36 1.89 8.87
C VAL A 130 4.87 1.99 9.10
N TYR A 131 5.35 3.06 9.73
CA TYR A 131 6.75 3.21 10.09
C TYR A 131 6.93 4.02 11.40
N PRO A 132 7.86 3.63 12.30
CA PRO A 132 8.50 2.32 12.34
C PRO A 132 7.45 1.23 12.57
N PHE A 133 7.67 0.03 12.06
CA PHE A 133 6.74 -1.09 12.29
C PHE A 133 6.74 -1.46 13.78
N ILE A 134 5.56 -1.49 14.40
CA ILE A 134 5.36 -1.94 15.77
C ILE A 134 4.60 -3.26 15.71
N GLN A 135 5.14 -4.31 16.33
CA GLN A 135 4.59 -5.67 16.35
C GLN A 135 3.55 -5.86 17.46
#